data_AF-A0A925D0P5-F1
#
_entry.id   AF-A0A925D0P5-F1
#
_cell.length_a   1.000
_cell.length_b   1.000
_cell.length_c   1.000
_cell.angle_alpha   90.00
_cell.angle_beta   90.00
_cell.angle_gamma   90.00
#
_symmetry.space_group_name_H-M   'P 1'
#
loop_
_entity.id
_entity.type
_entity.pdbx_description
1 polymer ?
#
loop_
_entity_poly.entity_id
_entity_poly.type
_entity_poly.pdbx_seq_one_letter_code
_entity_poly.pdbx_strand_id
1 'polypeptide(L)'
;MKTVLNEQQLAITIKRLAHQVLENHGKLETTVFIGLQPRGIFVSDQVVDEIRRLVPSTKLNYGKLDITFYRDDVRKEIHIANRTDIPFTIENKNVVLIDDVLYTGRTIRAALDALLDFGRPAKVELCVLIDRRFSRQLPIQADYVGKSIDSIISQKVKVFWKARDGRQEVVLLEES
;
A
#
# COMPACT_ATOMS: atom_id res chain seq x y z
N MET A 1 -22.70 6.51 5.88
CA MET A 1 -21.38 6.84 5.27
C MET A 1 -20.74 7.95 6.08
N LYS A 2 -19.50 7.77 6.54
CA LYS A 2 -18.76 8.75 7.35
C LYS A 2 -17.40 9.04 6.71
N THR A 3 -17.06 10.31 6.49
CA THR A 3 -15.74 10.69 5.97
C THR A 3 -14.66 10.46 7.03
N VAL A 4 -13.59 9.78 6.63
CA VAL A 4 -12.40 9.48 7.45
C VAL A 4 -11.27 10.44 7.14
N LEU A 5 -11.04 10.72 5.85
CA LEU A 5 -10.11 11.73 5.34
C LEU A 5 -10.81 12.46 4.18
N ASN A 6 -10.89 13.79 4.25
CA ASN A 6 -11.27 14.61 3.09
C ASN A 6 -10.08 14.82 2.14
N GLU A 7 -10.29 15.50 1.00
CA GLU A 7 -9.25 15.74 -0.02
C GLU A 7 -7.98 16.39 0.57
N GLN A 8 -8.14 17.45 1.36
CA GLN A 8 -7.02 18.17 1.99
C GLN A 8 -6.27 17.29 3.00
N GLN A 9 -6.99 16.57 3.86
CA GLN A 9 -6.40 15.67 4.85
C GLN A 9 -5.68 14.50 4.20
N LEU A 10 -6.22 13.97 3.10
CA LEU A 10 -5.59 12.91 2.32
C LEU A 10 -4.27 13.40 1.71
N ALA A 11 -4.25 14.59 1.09
CA ALA A 11 -3.03 15.18 0.55
C ALA A 11 -1.94 15.37 1.62
N ILE A 12 -2.29 15.93 2.78
CA ILE A 12 -1.35 16.10 3.91
C ILE A 12 -0.84 14.74 4.40
N THR A 13 -1.72 13.74 4.46
CA THR A 13 -1.38 12.39 4.93
C THR A 13 -0.40 11.69 3.99
N ILE A 14 -0.63 11.77 2.67
CA ILE A 14 0.29 11.24 1.66
C ILE A 14 1.65 11.92 1.78
N LYS A 15 1.66 13.25 1.93
CA LYS A 15 2.91 14.00 2.12
C LYS A 15 3.67 13.53 3.35
N ARG A 16 2.99 13.38 4.49
CA ARG A 16 3.60 12.87 5.72
C ARG A 16 4.19 11.47 5.54
N LEU A 17 3.47 10.56 4.87
CA LEU A 17 3.97 9.20 4.58
C LEU A 17 5.25 9.24 3.75
N ALA A 18 5.28 10.07 2.69
CA ALA A 18 6.47 10.23 1.86
C ALA A 18 7.68 10.74 2.66
N HIS A 19 7.49 11.73 3.53
CA HIS A 19 8.54 12.23 4.43
C HIS A 19 9.04 11.15 5.39
N GLN A 20 8.13 10.43 6.08
CA GLN A 20 8.53 9.38 7.03
C GLN A 20 9.32 8.25 6.38
N VAL A 21 8.88 7.81 5.20
CA VAL A 21 9.60 6.80 4.41
C VAL A 21 10.98 7.33 4.04
N LEU A 22 11.09 8.56 3.54
CA LEU A 22 12.37 9.16 3.18
C LEU A 22 13.33 9.29 4.38
N GLU A 23 12.82 9.70 5.54
CA GLU A 23 13.60 9.84 6.78
C GLU A 23 14.23 8.51 7.23
N ASN A 24 13.52 7.41 7.05
CA ASN A 24 13.99 6.07 7.42
C ASN A 24 14.88 5.41 6.36
N HIS A 25 14.96 5.97 5.16
CA HIS A 25 15.75 5.44 4.04
C HIS A 25 16.82 6.44 3.57
N GLY A 26 17.94 6.50 4.30
CA GLY A 26 19.04 7.44 4.01
C GLY A 26 19.77 7.23 2.67
N LYS A 27 19.64 6.06 2.02
CA LYS A 27 20.18 5.76 0.67
C LYS A 27 19.13 5.06 -0.18
N LEU A 28 18.43 5.84 -1.00
CA LEU A 28 17.34 5.36 -1.84
C LEU A 28 17.79 4.41 -2.97
N GLU A 29 19.09 4.32 -3.27
CA GLU A 29 19.63 3.36 -4.25
C GLU A 29 19.46 1.90 -3.80
N THR A 30 19.33 1.70 -2.49
CA THR A 30 19.07 0.40 -1.86
C THR A 30 17.59 0.16 -1.54
N THR A 31 16.75 1.16 -1.76
CA THR A 31 15.31 1.09 -1.48
C THR A 31 14.53 0.89 -2.77
N VAL A 32 13.51 0.04 -2.71
CA VAL A 32 12.57 -0.17 -3.81
C VAL A 32 11.14 -0.06 -3.28
N PHE A 33 10.27 0.56 -4.05
CA PHE A 33 8.86 0.76 -3.71
C PHE A 33 8.01 -0.21 -4.51
N ILE A 34 7.07 -0.88 -3.86
CA ILE A 34 6.18 -1.84 -4.52
C ILE A 34 4.74 -1.53 -4.13
N GLY A 35 3.95 -1.08 -5.11
CA GLY A 35 2.52 -0.87 -4.94
C GLY A 35 1.74 -2.17 -5.12
N LEU A 36 0.86 -2.50 -4.18
CA LEU A 36 0.03 -3.71 -4.26
C LEU A 36 -1.19 -3.48 -5.16
N GLN A 37 -1.40 -4.37 -6.12
CA GLN A 37 -2.53 -4.28 -7.04
C GLN A 37 -3.80 -4.92 -6.45
N PRO A 38 -5.00 -4.45 -6.87
CA PRO A 38 -5.23 -3.37 -7.84
C PRO A 38 -5.43 -1.97 -7.22
N ARG A 39 -5.55 -1.86 -5.89
CA ARG A 39 -5.93 -0.59 -5.24
C ARG A 39 -4.76 0.14 -4.58
N GLY A 40 -3.83 -0.59 -3.97
CA GLY A 40 -2.63 -0.03 -3.37
C GLY A 40 -1.81 0.83 -4.34
N ILE A 41 -1.86 0.51 -5.65
CA ILE A 41 -1.16 1.30 -6.68
C ILE A 41 -1.57 2.77 -6.72
N PHE A 42 -2.82 3.10 -6.38
CA PHE A 42 -3.26 4.50 -6.38
C PHE A 42 -2.62 5.28 -5.22
N VAL A 43 -2.44 4.64 -4.06
CA VAL A 43 -1.71 5.24 -2.93
C VAL A 43 -0.22 5.32 -3.25
N SER A 44 0.36 4.23 -3.76
CA SER A 44 1.79 4.18 -4.01
C SER A 44 2.23 5.11 -5.12
N ASP A 45 1.44 5.28 -6.19
CA ASP A 45 1.70 6.28 -7.23
C ASP A 45 1.81 7.69 -6.59
N GLN A 46 0.87 8.05 -5.71
CA GLN A 46 0.88 9.36 -5.04
C GLN A 46 2.04 9.53 -4.04
N VAL A 47 2.35 8.51 -3.24
CA VAL A 47 3.47 8.54 -2.28
C VAL A 47 4.80 8.64 -3.02
N VAL A 48 5.03 7.80 -4.04
CA VAL A 48 6.27 7.81 -4.82
C VAL A 48 6.43 9.12 -5.57
N ASP A 49 5.36 9.69 -6.11
CA ASP A 49 5.42 11.01 -6.76
C ASP A 49 5.79 12.13 -5.79
N GLU A 50 5.34 12.07 -4.54
CA GLU A 50 5.81 13.02 -3.51
C GLU A 50 7.29 12.80 -3.19
N ILE A 51 7.74 11.56 -3.04
CA ILE A 51 9.17 11.26 -2.83
C ILE A 51 10.00 11.80 -4.02
N ARG A 52 9.57 11.59 -5.27
CA ARG A 52 10.25 12.14 -6.46
C ARG A 52 10.37 13.67 -6.40
N ARG A 53 9.34 14.37 -5.91
CA ARG A 53 9.38 15.83 -5.74
C ARG A 53 10.39 16.26 -4.67
N LEU A 54 10.53 15.47 -3.60
CA LEU A 54 11.48 15.74 -2.52
C LEU A 54 12.95 15.48 -2.92
N VAL A 55 13.18 14.50 -3.80
CA VAL A 55 14.53 14.09 -4.25
C VAL A 55 14.63 13.98 -5.80
N PRO A 56 14.52 15.10 -6.53
CA PRO A 56 14.37 15.09 -8.00
C PRO A 56 15.57 14.52 -8.76
N SER A 57 16.77 14.53 -8.17
CA SER A 57 18.01 13.98 -8.76
C SER A 57 18.21 12.50 -8.48
N THR A 58 17.36 11.87 -7.65
CA THR A 58 17.52 10.48 -7.23
C THR A 58 16.60 9.56 -8.03
N LYS A 59 17.17 8.51 -8.64
CA LYS A 59 16.39 7.49 -9.32
C LYS A 59 15.65 6.63 -8.29
N LEU A 60 14.32 6.59 -8.38
CA LEU A 60 13.50 5.69 -7.57
C LEU A 60 13.13 4.44 -8.37
N ASN A 61 13.37 3.27 -7.77
CA ASN A 61 12.87 2.00 -8.29
C ASN A 61 11.46 1.77 -7.73
N TYR A 62 10.46 1.81 -8.61
CA TYR A 62 9.06 1.63 -8.25
C TYR A 62 8.41 0.61 -9.16
N GLY A 63 7.79 -0.41 -8.58
CA GLY A 63 7.11 -1.49 -9.27
C GLY A 63 5.70 -1.72 -8.72
N LYS A 64 4.94 -2.58 -9.41
CA LYS A 64 3.55 -2.91 -9.10
C LYS A 64 3.41 -4.43 -9.01
N LEU A 65 2.96 -4.94 -7.87
CA LEU A 65 2.85 -6.38 -7.60
C LEU A 65 1.39 -6.80 -7.62
N ASP A 66 1.03 -7.70 -8.55
CA ASP A 66 -0.24 -8.41 -8.50
C ASP A 66 -0.11 -9.66 -7.64
N ILE A 67 -0.95 -9.73 -6.61
CA ILE A 67 -0.96 -10.80 -5.62
C ILE A 67 -2.15 -11.73 -5.81
N THR A 68 -2.88 -11.60 -6.92
CA THR A 68 -4.18 -12.24 -7.12
C THR A 68 -4.08 -13.73 -6.91
N PHE A 69 -3.07 -14.41 -7.48
CA PHE A 69 -2.92 -15.86 -7.36
C PHE A 69 -2.33 -16.36 -6.02
N TYR A 70 -1.89 -15.46 -5.13
CA TYR A 70 -1.27 -15.81 -3.85
C TYR A 70 -2.26 -15.71 -2.68
N ARG A 71 -3.48 -15.24 -2.91
CA ARG A 71 -4.47 -15.13 -1.84
C ARG A 71 -5.11 -16.49 -1.53
N ASP A 72 -5.42 -16.73 -0.26
CA ASP A 72 -5.93 -18.01 0.23
C ASP A 72 -7.34 -18.35 -0.32
N ASP A 73 -8.09 -17.33 -0.76
CA ASP A 73 -9.48 -17.40 -1.21
C ASP A 73 -9.65 -17.63 -2.73
N VAL A 74 -8.55 -17.60 -3.49
CA VAL A 74 -8.53 -17.66 -4.97
C VAL A 74 -9.16 -18.93 -5.53
N ARG A 75 -9.12 -20.03 -4.78
CA ARG A 75 -9.68 -21.31 -5.21
C ARG A 75 -11.20 -21.32 -5.34
N LYS A 76 -11.88 -20.25 -4.91
CA LYS A 76 -13.35 -20.15 -4.88
C LYS A 76 -13.95 -19.39 -6.06
N GLU A 77 -13.19 -18.58 -6.79
CA GLU A 77 -13.70 -17.74 -7.88
C GLU A 77 -12.68 -17.56 -9.03
N ILE A 78 -13.17 -17.27 -10.25
CA ILE A 78 -12.30 -16.92 -11.39
C ILE A 78 -11.80 -15.48 -11.17
N HIS A 79 -10.53 -15.33 -10.82
CA HIS A 79 -9.91 -14.02 -10.67
C HIS A 79 -9.10 -13.62 -11.91
N ILE A 80 -9.27 -12.38 -12.36
CA ILE A 80 -8.45 -11.78 -13.43
C ILE A 80 -7.25 -11.11 -12.76
N ALA A 81 -6.06 -11.67 -12.96
CA ALA A 81 -4.82 -11.06 -12.47
C ALA A 81 -4.40 -9.88 -13.35
N ASN A 82 -3.85 -8.85 -12.74
CA ASN A 82 -3.17 -7.78 -13.46
C ASN A 82 -1.72 -8.18 -13.77
N ARG A 83 -1.09 -7.45 -14.68
CA ARG A 83 0.33 -7.63 -14.96
C ARG A 83 1.17 -7.12 -13.78
N THR A 84 1.93 -8.01 -13.16
CA THR A 84 3.03 -7.61 -12.27
C THR A 84 4.14 -6.94 -13.08
N ASP A 85 4.63 -5.81 -12.58
CA ASP A 85 5.66 -5.00 -13.21
C ASP A 85 6.72 -4.60 -12.17
N ILE A 86 7.79 -5.38 -12.08
CA ILE A 86 8.93 -5.12 -11.20
C ILE A 86 10.19 -5.14 -12.09
N PRO A 87 10.55 -4.03 -12.74
CA PRO A 87 11.62 -3.98 -13.74
C PRO A 87 13.03 -3.88 -13.12
N PHE A 88 13.20 -4.35 -11.89
CA PHE A 88 14.44 -4.30 -11.12
C PHE A 88 14.53 -5.49 -10.17
N THR A 89 15.73 -5.80 -9.70
CA THR A 89 15.92 -6.81 -8.67
C THR A 89 15.52 -6.29 -7.29
N ILE A 90 14.88 -7.13 -6.49
CA ILE A 90 14.63 -6.89 -5.07
C ILE A 90 15.71 -7.54 -4.17
N GLU A 91 16.66 -8.27 -4.76
CA GLU A 91 17.71 -9.00 -4.05
C GLU A 91 18.55 -8.05 -3.19
N ASN A 92 18.64 -8.33 -1.89
CA ASN A 92 19.33 -7.51 -0.89
C ASN A 92 18.87 -6.04 -0.84
N LYS A 93 17.66 -5.73 -1.30
CA LYS A 93 17.06 -4.39 -1.24
C LYS A 93 16.17 -4.21 0.00
N ASN A 94 16.00 -2.97 0.42
CA ASN A 94 14.96 -2.55 1.35
C ASN A 94 13.67 -2.34 0.55
N VAL A 95 12.69 -3.23 0.71
CA VAL A 95 11.42 -3.15 0.01
C VAL A 95 10.41 -2.41 0.87
N VAL A 96 9.77 -1.38 0.32
CA VAL A 96 8.59 -0.74 0.94
C VAL A 96 7.36 -1.19 0.16
N LEU A 97 6.59 -2.11 0.74
CA LEU A 97 5.27 -2.47 0.26
C LEU A 97 4.29 -1.35 0.58
N ILE A 98 3.46 -0.97 -0.39
CA ILE A 98 2.49 0.10 -0.22
C ILE A 98 1.08 -0.40 -0.58
N ASP A 99 0.14 -0.23 0.34
CA ASP A 99 -1.26 -0.63 0.16
C ASP A 99 -2.25 0.44 0.65
N ASP A 100 -3.50 0.35 0.20
CA ASP A 100 -4.53 1.32 0.60
C ASP A 100 -5.04 1.09 2.03
N VAL A 101 -5.36 -0.15 2.38
CA VAL A 101 -5.97 -0.49 3.66
C VAL A 101 -5.37 -1.76 4.25
N LEU A 102 -4.72 -1.64 5.42
CA LEU A 102 -4.35 -2.79 6.21
C LEU A 102 -5.53 -3.23 7.10
N TYR A 103 -6.06 -4.42 6.82
CA TYR A 103 -7.22 -4.99 7.54
C TYR A 103 -6.87 -6.29 8.28
N THR A 104 -7.09 -7.47 7.68
CA THR A 104 -6.81 -8.76 8.33
C THR A 104 -5.33 -9.15 8.27
N GLY A 105 -4.58 -8.56 7.34
CA GLY A 105 -3.18 -8.89 7.04
C GLY A 105 -3.01 -9.90 5.90
N ARG A 106 -4.07 -10.57 5.42
CA ARG A 106 -3.96 -11.63 4.39
C ARG A 106 -3.41 -11.12 3.06
N THR A 107 -3.83 -9.94 2.63
CA THR A 107 -3.30 -9.25 1.44
C THR A 107 -1.79 -9.10 1.52
N ILE A 108 -1.27 -8.68 2.68
CA ILE A 108 0.16 -8.46 2.89
C ILE A 108 0.91 -9.79 2.96
N ARG A 109 0.33 -10.81 3.61
CA ARG A 109 0.90 -12.17 3.61
C ARG A 109 1.06 -12.70 2.18
N ALA A 110 0.03 -12.56 1.35
CA ALA A 110 0.09 -12.96 -0.06
C ALA A 110 1.14 -12.15 -0.83
N ALA A 111 1.30 -10.85 -0.53
CA ALA A 111 2.36 -10.04 -1.10
C ALA A 111 3.76 -10.50 -0.70
N LEU A 112 3.97 -10.86 0.58
CA LEU A 112 5.23 -11.39 1.06
C LEU A 112 5.61 -12.70 0.35
N ASP A 113 4.64 -13.59 0.14
CA ASP A 113 4.88 -14.82 -0.62
C ASP A 113 5.22 -14.52 -2.10
N ALA A 114 4.44 -13.64 -2.73
CA ALA A 114 4.67 -13.26 -4.13
C ALA A 114 6.02 -12.57 -4.34
N LEU A 115 6.48 -11.77 -3.39
CA LEU A 115 7.80 -11.13 -3.44
C LEU A 115 8.93 -12.16 -3.55
N LEU A 116 8.79 -13.34 -2.92
CA LEU A 116 9.84 -14.37 -2.94
C LEU A 116 10.09 -14.94 -4.34
N ASP A 117 9.18 -14.75 -5.29
CA ASP A 117 9.41 -15.17 -6.67
C ASP A 117 10.29 -14.16 -7.45
N PHE A 118 10.51 -12.96 -6.91
CA PHE A 118 11.31 -11.90 -7.52
C PHE A 118 12.69 -11.70 -6.88
N GLY A 119 12.96 -12.34 -5.74
CA GLY A 119 14.26 -12.30 -5.06
C GLY A 119 14.15 -12.40 -3.53
N ARG A 120 15.24 -12.10 -2.84
CA ARG A 120 15.33 -12.07 -1.37
C ARG A 120 15.66 -10.66 -0.90
N PRO A 121 14.68 -9.88 -0.41
CA PRO A 121 14.94 -8.55 0.12
C PRO A 121 15.73 -8.62 1.43
N ALA A 122 16.55 -7.60 1.70
CA ALA A 122 17.26 -7.46 2.97
C ALA A 122 16.31 -7.07 4.11
N LYS A 123 15.29 -6.27 3.78
CA LYS A 123 14.24 -5.82 4.71
C LYS A 123 12.96 -5.59 3.91
N VAL A 124 11.81 -5.91 4.51
CA VAL A 124 10.50 -5.54 3.98
C VAL A 124 9.78 -4.69 5.01
N GLU A 125 9.30 -3.53 4.58
CA GLU A 125 8.51 -2.59 5.36
C GLU A 125 7.14 -2.41 4.70
N LEU A 126 6.15 -2.03 5.49
CA LEU A 126 4.78 -1.82 5.03
C LEU A 126 4.32 -0.38 5.31
N CYS A 127 3.90 0.30 4.25
CA CYS A 127 3.29 1.61 4.29
C CYS A 127 1.83 1.52 3.84
N VAL A 128 0.90 1.92 4.71
CA VAL A 128 -0.54 1.87 4.41
C VAL A 128 -1.20 3.21 4.62
N LEU A 129 -2.16 3.56 3.76
CA LEU A 129 -2.94 4.78 3.95
C LEU A 129 -3.86 4.67 5.16
N ILE A 130 -4.60 3.57 5.29
CA ILE A 130 -5.52 3.33 6.42
C ILE A 130 -5.13 2.04 7.14
N ASP A 131 -5.06 2.11 8.46
CA ASP A 131 -4.99 0.94 9.32
C ASP A 131 -6.32 0.72 10.03
N ARG A 132 -7.00 -0.39 9.71
CA ARG A 132 -8.19 -0.85 10.43
C ARG A 132 -7.76 -1.73 11.62
N ARG A 133 -7.78 -1.14 12.81
CA ARG A 133 -7.33 -1.81 14.03
C ARG A 133 -8.35 -2.86 14.51
N PHE A 134 -7.89 -3.76 15.40
CA PHE A 134 -8.69 -4.76 16.11
C PHE A 134 -9.33 -5.87 15.26
N SER A 135 -8.97 -6.00 13.99
CA SER A 135 -9.46 -7.06 13.10
C SER A 135 -8.33 -7.87 12.46
N ARG A 136 -7.12 -7.84 13.04
CA ARG A 136 -5.97 -8.61 12.55
C ARG A 136 -6.22 -10.10 12.74
N GLN A 137 -5.93 -10.85 11.68
CA GLN A 137 -5.94 -12.32 11.70
C GLN A 137 -4.52 -12.88 11.59
N LEU A 138 -3.56 -12.06 11.15
CA LEU A 138 -2.15 -12.37 11.06
C LEU A 138 -1.37 -11.32 11.87
N PRO A 139 -0.19 -11.69 12.43
CA PRO A 139 0.66 -10.79 13.21
C PRO A 139 1.42 -9.82 12.30
N ILE A 140 0.68 -9.05 11.49
CA ILE A 140 1.20 -8.09 10.52
C ILE A 140 0.84 -6.68 10.97
N GLN A 141 1.87 -5.83 11.05
CA GLN A 141 1.77 -4.42 11.38
C GLN A 141 2.42 -3.60 10.25
N ALA A 142 1.92 -2.39 10.04
CA ALA A 142 2.56 -1.42 9.16
C ALA A 142 3.60 -0.59 9.92
N ASP A 143 4.73 -0.36 9.26
CA ASP A 143 5.78 0.56 9.72
C ASP A 143 5.33 2.02 9.54
N TYR A 144 4.57 2.30 8.48
CA TYR A 144 4.04 3.63 8.16
C TYR A 144 2.53 3.57 8.02
N VAL A 145 1.82 4.38 8.80
CA VAL A 145 0.36 4.43 8.79
C VAL A 145 -0.11 5.85 8.51
N GLY A 146 -0.98 6.02 7.51
CA GLY A 146 -1.62 7.29 7.18
C GLY A 146 -2.63 7.71 8.25
N LYS A 147 -3.60 6.86 8.54
CA LYS A 147 -4.54 7.03 9.65
C LYS A 147 -5.02 5.70 10.19
N SER A 148 -4.91 5.52 11.50
CA SER A 148 -5.54 4.39 12.18
C SER A 148 -6.99 4.70 12.48
N ILE A 149 -7.86 3.71 12.26
CA ILE A 149 -9.27 3.78 12.61
C ILE A 149 -9.70 2.54 13.37
N ASP A 150 -10.65 2.75 14.28
CA ASP A 150 -11.34 1.67 14.96
C ASP A 150 -12.59 1.38 14.15
N SER A 151 -12.58 0.25 13.44
CA SER A 151 -13.72 -0.19 12.64
C SER A 151 -14.30 -1.46 13.23
N ILE A 152 -15.63 -1.51 13.34
CA ILE A 152 -16.33 -2.77 13.60
C ILE A 152 -16.25 -3.64 12.33
N ILE A 153 -16.40 -4.96 12.47
CA ILE A 153 -16.27 -5.93 11.37
C ILE A 153 -17.19 -5.58 10.18
N SER A 154 -18.42 -5.12 10.45
CA SER A 154 -19.42 -4.75 9.44
C SER A 154 -19.12 -3.46 8.66
N GLN A 155 -18.09 -2.70 9.05
CA GLN A 155 -17.74 -1.47 8.36
C GLN A 155 -16.73 -1.72 7.25
N LYS A 156 -16.89 -1.04 6.11
CA LYS A 156 -15.98 -1.10 4.97
C LYS A 156 -15.32 0.25 4.72
N VAL A 157 -13.99 0.25 4.61
CA VAL A 157 -13.24 1.44 4.18
C VAL A 157 -13.23 1.48 2.66
N LYS A 158 -13.58 2.63 2.09
CA LYS A 158 -13.47 2.89 0.65
C LYS A 158 -12.66 4.16 0.42
N VAL A 159 -11.65 4.05 -0.43
CA VAL A 159 -10.84 5.16 -0.90
C VAL A 159 -11.34 5.56 -2.28
N PHE A 160 -11.64 6.84 -2.47
CA PHE A 160 -12.02 7.44 -3.74
C PHE A 160 -10.86 8.27 -4.29
N TRP A 161 -10.65 8.19 -5.59
CA TRP A 161 -9.58 8.90 -6.30
C TRP A 161 -10.15 9.81 -7.37
N LYS A 162 -9.67 11.04 -7.45
CA LYS A 162 -10.19 12.07 -8.36
C LYS A 162 -10.25 11.60 -9.82
N ALA A 163 -9.19 10.94 -10.29
CA ALA A 163 -9.07 10.45 -11.66
C ALA A 163 -10.08 9.35 -12.03
N ARG A 164 -10.61 8.60 -11.05
CA ARG A 164 -11.51 7.46 -11.27
C ARG A 164 -12.95 7.77 -10.87
N ASP A 165 -13.13 8.46 -9.75
CA ASP A 165 -14.40 8.59 -9.06
C ASP A 165 -14.95 10.02 -9.07
N GLY A 166 -14.23 10.99 -9.64
CA GLY A 166 -14.61 12.41 -9.67
C GLY A 166 -14.50 13.11 -8.31
N ARG A 167 -14.09 12.39 -7.26
CA ARG A 167 -13.88 12.88 -5.90
C ARG A 167 -12.67 12.21 -5.26
N GLN A 168 -12.08 12.85 -4.26
CA GLN A 168 -10.90 12.35 -3.55
C GLN A 168 -11.12 12.40 -2.05
N GLU A 169 -11.44 11.26 -1.46
CA GLU A 169 -11.71 11.12 -0.02
C GLU A 169 -11.62 9.65 0.42
N VAL A 170 -11.45 9.44 1.72
CA VAL A 170 -11.61 8.13 2.36
C VAL A 170 -12.88 8.14 3.17
N VAL A 171 -13.75 7.15 2.99
CA VAL A 171 -14.99 7.01 3.74
C VAL A 171 -15.09 5.64 4.42
N LEU A 172 -15.86 5.61 5.49
CA LEU A 172 -16.34 4.41 6.16
C LEU A 172 -17.80 4.20 5.77
N LEU A 173 -18.09 3.01 5.23
CA LEU A 173 -19.42 2.54 4.86
C LEU A 173 -19.89 1.54 5.92
N GLU A 174 -21.15 1.62 6.31
CA GLU A 174 -21.79 0.60 7.15
C GLU A 174 -22.49 -0.39 6.20
N GLU A 175 -22.28 -1.69 6.41
CA GLU A 175 -23.12 -2.70 5.77
C GLU A 175 -24.52 -2.64 6.39
N SER A 176 -25.52 -2.50 5.54
CA SER A 176 -26.95 -2.64 5.88
C SER A 176 -27.33 -4.11 5.93
#